data_AF-A0A349SF03-F1
#
_entry.id   AF-A0A349SF03-F1
#
_cell.length_a   1.000
_cell.length_b   1.000
_cell.length_c   1.000
_cell.angle_alpha   90.00
_cell.angle_beta   90.00
_cell.angle_gamma   90.00
#
_symmetry.space_group_name_H-M   'P 1'
#
loop_
_entity.id
_entity.type
_entity.pdbx_description
1 polymer ?
#
loop_
_entity_poly.entity_id
_entity_poly.type
_entity_poly.pdbx_seq_one_letter_code
_entity_poly.pdbx_strand_id
1 'polypeptide(L)'
;DLIVGVDSTFATPVFLRPLEFGIDIVMHSTTKYLSGHNQLIGGVLVTNRKDLFDQMKYVQKTIGAVSSPFDCWLNLMGLKTLHLRMARHAETAGKVAEYLEAH
;
A
#
# COMPACT_ATOMS: atom_id res chain seq x y z
N ASP A 1 8.74 -23.35 -8.72
CA ASP A 1 8.90 -22.20 -7.81
C ASP A 1 7.57 -21.54 -7.56
N LEU A 2 7.30 -21.18 -6.29
CA LEU A 2 6.06 -20.54 -5.86
C LEU A 2 6.34 -19.05 -5.63
N ILE A 3 5.45 -18.19 -6.12
CA ILE A 3 5.53 -16.74 -5.90
C ILE A 3 4.58 -16.39 -4.76
N VAL A 4 5.08 -15.71 -3.73
CA VAL A 4 4.27 -15.27 -2.60
C VAL A 4 4.00 -13.77 -2.70
N GLY A 5 2.72 -13.42 -2.79
CA GLY A 5 2.25 -12.03 -2.75
C GLY A 5 1.57 -11.71 -1.42
N VAL A 6 1.82 -10.52 -0.87
CA VAL A 6 1.11 -9.99 0.30
C VAL A 6 0.41 -8.69 -0.06
N ASP A 7 -0.90 -8.64 0.12
CA ASP A 7 -1.64 -7.38 0.16
C ASP A 7 -1.40 -6.70 1.52
N SER A 8 -0.60 -5.64 1.51
CA SER A 8 -0.24 -4.85 2.70
C SER A 8 -1.04 -3.55 2.76
N THR A 9 -2.23 -3.48 2.15
CA THR A 9 -3.08 -2.28 2.13
C THR A 9 -3.39 -1.77 3.54
N PHE A 10 -3.73 -2.65 4.48
CA PHE A 10 -4.11 -2.27 5.84
C PHE A 10 -2.92 -1.96 6.74
N ALA A 11 -1.88 -2.80 6.71
CA ALA A 11 -0.70 -2.58 7.53
C ALA A 11 0.09 -1.34 7.06
N THR A 12 0.10 -1.07 5.74
CA THR A 12 0.95 -0.06 5.10
C THR A 12 2.46 -0.32 5.34
N PRO A 13 3.37 0.31 4.60
CA PRO A 13 4.81 0.16 4.89
C PRO A 13 5.24 0.79 6.23
N VAL A 14 4.33 1.50 6.92
CA VAL A 14 4.62 2.07 8.26
C VAL A 14 4.70 0.98 9.32
N PHE A 15 3.81 -0.01 9.29
CA PHE A 15 3.75 -1.05 10.33
C PHE A 15 4.39 -2.38 9.90
N LEU A 16 4.36 -2.71 8.61
CA LEU A 16 4.96 -3.94 8.10
C LEU A 16 5.56 -3.73 6.72
N ARG A 17 6.80 -4.18 6.53
CA ARG A 17 7.49 -4.20 5.23
C ARG A 17 7.74 -5.65 4.80
N PRO A 18 6.75 -6.33 4.18
CA PRO A 18 6.84 -7.77 3.92
C PRO A 18 8.06 -8.19 3.06
N LEU A 19 8.55 -7.31 2.19
CA LEU A 19 9.75 -7.57 1.39
C LEU A 19 11.01 -7.83 2.25
N GLU A 20 11.06 -7.32 3.49
CA GLU A 20 12.15 -7.58 4.44
C GLU A 20 12.09 -9.00 5.02
N PHE A 21 10.96 -9.69 4.85
CA PHE A 21 10.70 -11.05 5.35
C PHE A 21 10.69 -12.10 4.22
N GLY A 22 11.28 -11.79 3.07
CA GLY A 22 11.40 -12.72 1.95
C GLY A 22 10.14 -12.86 1.09
N ILE A 23 9.15 -11.98 1.22
CA ILE A 23 7.99 -11.95 0.32
C ILE A 23 8.41 -11.43 -1.05
N ASP A 24 7.89 -12.06 -2.11
CA ASP A 24 8.26 -11.73 -3.50
C ASP A 24 7.59 -10.44 -4.00
N ILE A 25 6.30 -10.27 -3.69
CA ILE A 25 5.49 -9.15 -4.18
C ILE A 25 4.68 -8.55 -3.02
N VAL A 26 4.73 -7.23 -2.87
CA VAL A 26 3.82 -6.49 -2.01
C VAL A 26 2.85 -5.68 -2.86
N MET A 27 1.56 -5.83 -2.58
CA MET A 27 0.49 -5.07 -3.20
C MET A 27 -0.06 -4.06 -2.19
N HIS A 28 -0.38 -2.86 -2.66
CA HIS A 28 -1.23 -1.93 -1.93
C HIS A 28 -2.32 -1.36 -2.83
N SER A 29 -3.54 -1.23 -2.31
CA SER A 29 -4.50 -0.25 -2.81
C SER A 29 -4.08 1.14 -2.35
N THR A 30 -3.69 1.99 -3.29
CA THR A 30 -3.30 3.37 -2.99
C THR A 30 -4.50 4.25 -2.63
N THR A 31 -5.71 3.84 -3.03
CA THR A 31 -7.01 4.41 -2.66
C THR A 31 -7.18 4.58 -1.15
N LYS A 32 -6.62 3.65 -0.35
CA LYS A 32 -6.82 3.59 1.10
C LYS A 32 -5.80 4.45 1.84
N TYR A 33 -5.01 3.87 2.72
CA TYR A 33 -4.16 4.60 3.65
C TYR A 33 -3.01 5.35 2.97
N LEU A 34 -2.49 4.86 1.84
CA LEU A 34 -1.35 5.48 1.15
C LEU A 34 -1.70 6.88 0.64
N SER A 35 -2.78 7.03 -0.15
CA SER A 35 -3.36 8.33 -0.44
C SER A 35 -3.87 8.97 0.84
N GLY A 36 -4.77 8.28 1.56
CA GLY A 36 -5.28 8.68 2.88
C GLY A 36 -6.31 9.81 2.88
N HIS A 37 -6.76 10.26 1.71
CA HIS A 37 -7.61 11.45 1.59
C HIS A 37 -8.83 11.27 0.67
N ASN A 38 -9.24 10.03 0.39
CA ASN A 38 -10.49 9.68 -0.32
C ASN A 38 -10.69 10.38 -1.68
N GLN A 39 -9.61 10.67 -2.40
CA GLN A 39 -9.63 11.56 -3.58
C GLN A 39 -9.06 10.94 -4.86
N LEU A 40 -8.64 9.67 -4.82
CA LEU A 40 -8.13 8.94 -5.98
C LEU A 40 -8.44 7.44 -5.83
N ILE A 41 -8.39 6.72 -6.95
CA ILE A 41 -8.43 5.26 -6.99
C ILE A 41 -7.13 4.76 -7.62
N GLY A 42 -6.47 3.79 -7.00
CA GLY A 42 -5.26 3.22 -7.57
C GLY A 42 -4.69 2.04 -6.79
N GLY A 43 -3.59 1.50 -7.32
CA GLY A 43 -2.83 0.43 -6.72
C GLY A 43 -1.36 0.49 -7.10
N VAL A 44 -0.54 -0.22 -6.33
CA VAL A 44 0.90 -0.37 -6.59
C VAL A 44 1.33 -1.79 -6.28
N LEU A 45 2.25 -2.32 -7.09
CA LEU A 45 2.98 -3.56 -6.85
C LEU A 45 4.45 -3.22 -6.65
N VAL A 46 5.07 -3.82 -5.64
CA VAL A 46 6.46 -3.58 -5.25
C VAL A 46 7.17 -4.94 -5.13
N THR A 47 8.39 -5.03 -5.65
CA THR A 47 9.22 -6.25 -5.57
C THR A 47 10.70 -5.87 -5.54
N ASN A 48 11.54 -6.72 -4.95
CA ASN A 48 13.00 -6.66 -5.05
C ASN A 48 13.55 -7.54 -6.19
N ARG A 49 12.69 -8.37 -6.81
CA ARG A 49 13.07 -9.35 -7.83
C ARG A 49 12.99 -8.73 -9.23
N LYS A 50 14.13 -8.69 -9.92
CA LYS A 50 14.21 -8.11 -11.27
C LYS A 50 13.35 -8.87 -12.29
N ASP A 51 13.31 -10.19 -12.22
CA ASP A 51 12.51 -11.03 -13.12
C ASP A 51 11.01 -10.74 -12.97
N LEU A 52 10.51 -10.61 -11.74
CA LEU A 52 9.11 -10.24 -11.47
C LEU A 52 8.83 -8.79 -11.89
N PHE A 53 9.76 -7.87 -11.62
CA PHE A 53 9.63 -6.48 -12.05
C PHE A 53 9.48 -6.38 -13.58
N ASP A 54 10.33 -7.06 -14.34
CA ASP A 54 10.29 -7.02 -15.81
C ASP A 54 8.96 -7.58 -16.35
N GLN A 55 8.46 -8.68 -15.77
CA GLN A 55 7.14 -9.25 -16.12
C GLN A 55 6.00 -8.27 -15.80
N MET A 56 5.96 -7.72 -14.58
CA MET A 56 4.94 -6.75 -14.18
C MET A 56 5.00 -5.48 -15.05
N LYS A 57 6.20 -5.02 -15.40
CA LYS A 57 6.39 -3.84 -16.26
C LYS A 57 5.92 -4.10 -17.70
N TYR A 58 6.16 -5.31 -18.21
CA TYR A 58 5.62 -5.74 -19.49
C TYR A 58 4.08 -5.72 -19.48
N VAL A 59 3.45 -6.31 -18.46
CA VAL A 59 1.98 -6.30 -18.29
C VAL A 59 1.44 -4.86 -18.18
N GLN A 60 2.08 -4.00 -17.37
CA GLN A 60 1.69 -2.59 -17.26
C GLN A 60 1.72 -1.88 -18.61
N LYS A 61 2.76 -2.15 -19.42
CA LYS A 61 2.93 -1.55 -20.75
C LYS A 61 1.89 -2.06 -21.76
N THR A 62 1.55 -3.34 -21.73
CA THR A 62 0.68 -3.96 -22.74
C THR A 62 -0.80 -3.86 -22.41
N ILE A 63 -1.18 -4.03 -21.14
CA ILE A 63 -2.57 -3.93 -20.68
C ILE A 63 -2.99 -2.47 -20.47
N GLY A 64 -2.04 -1.60 -20.11
CA GLY A 64 -2.29 -0.17 -20.02
C GLY A 64 -3.12 0.29 -18.83
N ALA A 65 -3.32 -0.58 -17.82
CA ALA A 65 -3.95 -0.22 -16.54
C ALA A 65 -2.99 0.66 -15.70
N VAL A 66 -2.74 1.89 -16.16
CA VAL A 66 -1.84 2.87 -15.54
C VAL A 66 -2.62 4.00 -14.89
N SER A 67 -2.10 4.54 -13.78
CA SER A 67 -2.70 5.70 -13.10
C SER A 67 -2.48 6.99 -13.88
N SER A 68 -3.43 7.93 -13.77
CA SER A 68 -3.26 9.29 -14.25
C SER A 68 -2.06 9.96 -13.56
N PRO A 69 -1.27 10.80 -14.26
CA PRO A 69 -0.20 11.58 -13.63
C PRO A 69 -0.68 12.43 -12.44
N PHE A 70 -1.93 12.91 -12.48
CA PHE A 70 -2.52 13.67 -11.39
C PHE A 70 -2.76 12.79 -10.14
N ASP A 71 -3.28 11.58 -10.32
CA ASP A 71 -3.44 10.61 -9.22
C ASP A 71 -2.09 10.17 -8.64
N CYS A 72 -1.06 10.05 -9.49
CA CYS A 72 0.31 9.81 -9.03
C CYS A 72 0.80 10.95 -8.14
N TRP A 73 0.56 12.20 -8.53
CA TRP A 73 0.91 13.37 -7.71
C TRP A 73 0.13 13.41 -6.38
N LEU A 74 -1.18 13.16 -6.41
CA LEU A 74 -1.99 13.08 -5.19
C LEU A 74 -1.51 11.98 -4.23
N ASN A 75 -1.10 10.82 -4.76
CA ASN A 75 -0.47 9.77 -3.96
C ASN A 75 0.83 10.27 -3.30
N LEU A 76 1.72 10.93 -4.04
CA LEU A 76 2.95 11.49 -3.49
C LEU A 76 2.67 12.51 -2.37
N MET A 77 1.61 13.32 -2.51
CA MET A 77 1.20 14.26 -1.47
C MET A 77 0.69 13.53 -0.22
N GLY A 78 -0.13 12.47 -0.40
CA GLY A 78 -0.62 11.64 0.69
C GLY A 78 0.50 10.93 1.47
N LEU A 79 1.51 10.42 0.77
CA LEU A 79 2.62 9.67 1.37
C LEU A 79 3.45 10.51 2.35
N LYS A 80 3.59 11.82 2.12
CA LYS A 80 4.37 12.73 2.99
C LYS A 80 3.89 12.72 4.44
N THR A 81 2.58 12.55 4.66
CA THR A 81 1.96 12.54 5.99
C THR A 81 1.59 11.14 6.47
N LEU A 82 1.92 10.09 5.71
CA LEU A 82 1.50 8.72 6.00
C LEU A 82 1.91 8.27 7.40
N HIS A 83 3.18 8.47 7.78
CA HIS A 83 3.69 8.08 9.10
C HIS A 83 2.94 8.76 10.26
N LEU A 84 2.62 10.06 10.13
CA LEU A 84 1.85 10.80 11.14
C LEU A 84 0.41 10.28 11.22
N ARG A 85 -0.24 10.07 10.07
CA ARG A 85 -1.62 9.59 10.00
C ARG A 85 -1.77 8.18 10.55
N MET A 86 -0.88 7.26 10.18
CA MET A 86 -0.94 5.87 10.64
C MET A 86 -0.71 5.75 12.14
N ALA A 87 0.22 6.53 12.72
CA ALA A 87 0.40 6.58 14.16
C ALA A 87 -0.88 7.02 14.88
N ARG A 88 -1.56 8.07 14.39
CA ARG A 88 -2.84 8.51 14.96
C ARG A 88 -3.96 7.49 14.75
N HIS A 89 -4.03 6.84 13.58
CA HIS A 89 -5.02 5.78 13.33
C HIS A 89 -4.87 4.62 14.33
N ALA A 90 -3.64 4.16 14.57
CA ALA A 90 -3.39 3.09 15.54
C ALA A 90 -3.76 3.51 16.97
N GLU A 91 -3.35 4.70 17.40
CA GLU A 91 -3.69 5.21 18.73
C GLU A 91 -5.20 5.33 18.95
N THR A 92 -5.92 5.94 18.01
CA THR A 92 -7.37 6.12 18.14
C THR A 92 -8.11 4.79 18.02
N ALA A 93 -7.69 3.91 17.11
CA ALA A 93 -8.30 2.59 16.96
C ALA A 93 -8.10 1.72 18.21
N GLY A 94 -6.94 1.81 18.88
CA GLY A 94 -6.70 1.13 20.16
C GLY A 94 -7.72 1.53 21.23
N LYS A 95 -7.95 2.83 21.40
CA LYS A 95 -8.97 3.34 22.34
C LYS A 95 -10.38 2.86 22.01
N VAL A 96 -10.72 2.82 20.72
CA VAL A 96 -12.02 2.30 20.26
C VAL A 96 -12.13 0.80 20.53
N ALA A 97 -11.08 0.04 20.28
CA ALA A 97 -11.06 -1.41 20.55
C ALA A 97 -11.23 -1.71 22.04
N GLU A 98 -10.48 -1.02 22.92
CA GLU A 98 -10.59 -1.14 24.38
C GLU A 98 -12.01 -0.81 24.86
N TYR A 99 -12.61 0.26 24.33
CA TYR A 99 -13.99 0.62 24.66
C TYR A 99 -14.99 -0.47 24.24
N LEU A 100 -14.85 -1.00 23.02
CA LEU A 100 -15.77 -2.01 22.49
C LEU A 100 -15.58 -3.38 23.14
N GLU A 101 -14.37 -3.74 23.58
CA GLU A 101 -14.11 -4.97 24.31
C GLU A 101 -14.77 -4.97 25.70
N ALA A 102 -14.94 -3.78 26.29
CA ALA A 102 -15.56 -3.59 27.59
C ALA A 102 -17.08 -3.29 27.55
N HIS A 103 -17.72 -3.28 26.36
CA HIS A 103 -19.14 -2.95 26.17
C HIS A 103 -20.02 -4.19 26.09
#